data_AF-A0A5S4TE02-F1
#
_entry.id   AF-A0A5S4TE02-F1
#
_cell.length_a   1.000
_cell.length_b   1.000
_cell.length_c   1.000
_cell.angle_alpha   90.00
_cell.angle_beta   90.00
_cell.angle_gamma   90.00
#
_symmetry.space_group_name_H-M   'P 1'
#
loop_
_entity.id
_entity.type
_entity.pdbx_description
1 polymer ?
#
loop_
_entity_poly.entity_id
_entity_poly.type
_entity_poly.pdbx_seq_one_letter_code
_entity_poly.pdbx_strand_id
1 'polypeptide(L)'
;MKQQSYQPLRFVYLLVALFAAMLLIARPVMADEEQTPEDRAYSQGLEKGTEAGRKAGEEATWTDLTPTVPTDPETPNDIKDANKQLYKEGYTDGYKEGYNEGWKSQHPVLTPIKVIWDLISHWLQRLFPNNQSSTAAQSMS
;
A
#
# COMPACT_ATOMS: atom_id res chain seq x y z
N MET A 1 49.83 -6.59 13.01
CA MET A 1 48.46 -6.74 13.54
C MET A 1 47.81 -7.93 12.85
N LYS A 2 47.36 -8.96 13.59
CA LYS A 2 46.71 -10.15 13.01
C LYS A 2 45.22 -9.84 12.81
N GLN A 3 44.75 -9.86 11.56
CA GLN A 3 43.31 -9.79 11.28
C GLN A 3 42.68 -11.15 11.65
N GLN A 4 41.82 -11.15 12.66
CA GLN A 4 40.93 -12.28 12.92
C GLN A 4 39.93 -12.38 11.75
N SER A 5 40.03 -13.45 10.98
CA SER A 5 39.05 -13.78 9.96
C SER A 5 37.72 -14.13 10.64
N TYR A 6 36.78 -13.20 10.66
CA TYR A 6 35.39 -13.49 11.01
C TYR A 6 34.88 -14.54 10.03
N GLN A 7 34.46 -15.71 10.52
CA GLN A 7 33.97 -16.79 9.67
C GLN A 7 32.49 -16.53 9.33
N PRO A 8 32.17 -16.00 8.13
CA PRO A 8 30.80 -15.60 7.79
C PRO A 8 29.83 -16.80 7.82
N LEU A 9 30.35 -18.01 7.65
CA LEU A 9 29.58 -19.26 7.62
C LEU A 9 28.76 -19.48 8.91
N ARG A 10 29.30 -19.11 10.09
CA ARG A 10 28.57 -19.24 11.37
C ARG A 10 27.41 -18.24 11.49
N PHE A 11 27.56 -17.07 10.87
CA PHE A 11 26.53 -16.03 10.89
C PHE A 11 25.33 -16.43 10.02
N VAL A 12 25.59 -17.08 8.88
CA VAL A 12 24.53 -17.62 8.01
C VAL A 12 23.71 -18.68 8.74
N TYR A 13 24.34 -19.62 9.46
CA TYR A 13 23.60 -20.62 10.24
C TYR A 13 22.78 -20.00 11.37
N LEU A 14 23.28 -18.96 12.02
CA LEU A 14 22.53 -18.22 13.04
C LEU A 14 21.30 -17.51 12.45
N LEU A 15 21.44 -16.89 11.27
CA LEU A 15 20.32 -16.25 10.57
C LEU A 15 19.28 -17.27 10.11
N VAL A 16 19.71 -18.41 9.55
CA VAL A 16 18.79 -19.49 9.14
C VAL A 16 18.09 -20.13 10.34
N ALA A 17 18.80 -20.35 11.45
CA ALA A 17 18.21 -20.88 12.68
C ALA A 17 17.22 -19.89 13.32
N LEU A 18 17.54 -18.59 13.34
CA LEU A 18 16.65 -17.54 13.80
C LEU A 18 15.37 -17.49 12.94
N PHE A 19 15.53 -17.55 11.61
CA PHE A 19 14.40 -17.55 10.68
C PHE A 19 13.51 -18.79 10.85
N ALA A 20 14.10 -19.98 10.98
CA ALA A 20 13.36 -21.21 11.25
C ALA A 20 12.61 -21.18 12.60
N ALA A 21 13.21 -20.58 13.64
CA ALA A 21 12.54 -20.37 14.91
C ALA A 21 11.36 -19.39 14.81
N MET A 22 11.50 -18.30 14.04
CA MET A 22 10.40 -17.38 13.77
C MET A 22 9.25 -18.08 13.02
N LEU A 23 9.55 -18.94 12.04
CA LEU A 23 8.54 -19.72 11.32
C LEU A 23 7.81 -20.73 12.23
N LEU A 24 8.48 -21.29 13.24
CA LEU A 24 7.86 -22.21 14.22
C LEU A 24 6.94 -21.50 15.22
N ILE A 25 7.24 -20.24 15.56
CA ILE A 25 6.43 -19.42 16.47
C ILE A 25 5.26 -18.77 15.74
N ALA A 26 5.36 -18.60 14.42
CA ALA A 26 4.28 -18.17 13.54
C ALA A 26 3.22 -19.28 13.36
N ARG A 27 2.67 -19.82 14.45
CA ARG A 27 1.38 -20.50 14.36
C ARG A 27 0.30 -19.44 14.17
N PRO A 28 -0.56 -19.56 13.15
CA PRO A 28 -1.69 -18.65 13.03
C PRO A 28 -2.62 -18.84 14.24
N VAL A 29 -2.92 -17.74 14.94
CA VAL A 29 -4.04 -17.71 15.89
C VAL A 29 -5.30 -17.68 15.04
N MET A 30 -5.84 -18.87 14.78
CA MET A 30 -7.21 -19.00 14.28
C MET A 30 -8.11 -18.85 15.51
N ALA A 31 -8.48 -17.60 15.80
CA ALA A 31 -9.53 -17.32 16.75
C ALA A 31 -10.86 -17.65 16.05
N ASP A 32 -11.38 -18.85 16.27
CA ASP A 32 -12.81 -19.13 16.07
C ASP A 32 -13.57 -18.39 17.19
N GLU A 33 -13.67 -17.07 17.04
CA GLU A 33 -14.63 -16.27 17.78
C GLU A 33 -15.99 -16.42 17.10
N GLU A 34 -17.04 -16.67 17.90
CA GLU A 34 -18.41 -16.57 17.42
C GLU A 34 -18.62 -15.18 16.85
N GLN A 35 -18.56 -15.06 15.51
CA GLN A 35 -18.73 -13.78 14.84
C GLN A 35 -20.09 -13.21 15.20
N THR A 36 -20.08 -12.06 15.87
CA THR A 36 -21.30 -11.33 16.12
C THR A 36 -21.91 -10.88 14.77
N PRO A 37 -23.22 -10.59 14.73
CA PRO A 37 -23.82 -10.00 13.52
C PRO A 37 -23.16 -8.69 13.08
N GLU A 38 -22.48 -7.99 13.99
CA GLU A 38 -21.71 -6.77 13.75
C GLU A 38 -20.37 -7.10 13.04
N ASP A 39 -19.61 -8.05 13.58
CA ASP A 39 -18.34 -8.51 12.99
C ASP A 39 -18.55 -9.09 11.59
N ARG A 40 -19.66 -9.82 11.40
CA ARG A 40 -20.04 -10.34 10.09
C ARG A 40 -20.32 -9.22 9.10
N ALA A 41 -21.04 -8.17 9.52
CA ALA A 41 -21.37 -7.06 8.64
C ALA A 41 -20.12 -6.30 8.20
N TYR A 42 -19.22 -6.00 9.13
CA TYR A 42 -17.93 -5.38 8.82
C TYR A 42 -17.10 -6.27 7.88
N SER A 43 -16.96 -7.56 8.20
CA SER A 43 -16.15 -8.51 7.42
C SER A 43 -16.68 -8.71 6.00
N GLN A 44 -18.00 -8.80 5.82
CA GLN A 44 -18.62 -8.85 4.50
C GLN A 44 -18.39 -7.55 3.72
N GLY A 45 -18.50 -6.40 4.39
CA GLY A 45 -18.15 -5.11 3.82
C GLY A 45 -16.71 -5.11 3.33
N LEU A 46 -15.78 -5.51 4.20
CA LEU A 46 -14.34 -5.60 3.92
C LEU A 46 -14.06 -6.45 2.69
N GLU A 47 -14.58 -7.67 2.62
CA GLU A 47 -14.37 -8.57 1.49
C GLU A 47 -14.90 -7.98 0.16
N LYS A 48 -16.13 -7.43 0.18
CA LYS A 48 -16.74 -6.80 -1.00
C LYS A 48 -16.01 -5.54 -1.43
N GLY A 49 -15.58 -4.74 -0.46
CA GLY A 49 -14.75 -3.57 -0.67
C GLY A 49 -13.45 -3.95 -1.37
N THR A 50 -12.72 -4.91 -0.81
CA THR A 50 -11.43 -5.38 -1.35
C THR A 50 -11.55 -5.88 -2.78
N GLU A 51 -12.58 -6.69 -3.08
CA GLU A 51 -12.77 -7.19 -4.45
C GLU A 51 -13.07 -6.05 -5.44
N ALA A 52 -13.95 -5.12 -5.06
CA ALA A 52 -14.31 -3.97 -5.90
C ALA A 52 -13.11 -3.02 -6.10
N GLY A 53 -12.41 -2.71 -5.01
CA GLY A 53 -11.20 -1.91 -5.01
C GLY A 53 -10.14 -2.51 -5.92
N ARG A 54 -9.87 -3.82 -5.79
CA ARG A 54 -8.87 -4.52 -6.63
C ARG A 54 -9.15 -4.37 -8.11
N LYS A 55 -10.39 -4.61 -8.54
CA LYS A 55 -10.78 -4.44 -9.95
C LYS A 55 -10.58 -2.99 -10.41
N ALA A 56 -11.02 -2.02 -9.60
CA ALA A 56 -10.83 -0.61 -9.91
C ALA A 56 -9.34 -0.21 -9.98
N GLY A 57 -8.49 -0.77 -9.12
CA GLY A 57 -7.05 -0.54 -9.12
C GLY A 57 -6.35 -1.17 -10.33
N GLU A 58 -6.80 -2.34 -10.79
CA GLU A 58 -6.29 -2.99 -12.01
C GLU A 58 -6.62 -2.19 -13.28
N GLU A 59 -7.80 -1.54 -13.31
CA GLU A 59 -8.24 -0.68 -14.41
C GLU A 59 -7.67 0.74 -14.34
N ALA A 60 -7.12 1.13 -13.19
CA ALA A 60 -6.63 2.48 -12.94
C ALA A 60 -5.34 2.79 -13.70
N THR A 61 -5.20 4.05 -14.12
CA THR A 61 -3.98 4.51 -14.76
C THR A 61 -2.87 4.73 -13.73
N TRP A 62 -1.63 4.81 -14.19
CA TRP A 62 -0.49 5.03 -13.28
C TRP A 62 -0.53 6.39 -12.56
N THR A 63 -1.32 7.36 -13.04
CA THR A 63 -1.52 8.66 -12.37
C THR A 63 -2.57 8.63 -11.27
N ASP A 64 -3.40 7.59 -11.22
CA ASP A 64 -4.52 7.48 -10.29
C ASP A 64 -4.04 6.85 -8.97
N LEU A 65 -3.27 7.63 -8.21
CA LEU A 65 -2.65 7.17 -6.96
C LEU A 65 -3.62 7.14 -5.77
N THR A 66 -4.80 7.73 -5.91
CA THR A 66 -5.79 7.86 -4.83
C THR A 66 -7.08 7.15 -5.23
N PRO A 67 -7.53 6.13 -4.47
CA PRO A 67 -8.79 5.46 -4.74
C PRO A 67 -9.98 6.42 -4.57
N THR A 68 -10.83 6.52 -5.59
CA THR A 68 -12.17 7.12 -5.44
C THR A 68 -13.11 6.08 -4.85
N VAL A 69 -13.27 6.12 -3.52
CA VAL A 69 -14.15 5.19 -2.81
C VAL A 69 -15.62 5.57 -3.06
N PRO A 70 -16.51 4.62 -3.40
CA PRO A 70 -17.94 4.86 -3.50
C PRO A 70 -18.53 5.40 -2.19
N THR A 71 -19.25 6.51 -2.24
CA THR A 71 -19.87 7.16 -1.07
C THR A 71 -21.03 6.36 -0.48
N ASP A 72 -21.75 5.61 -1.32
CA ASP A 72 -22.90 4.80 -0.91
C ASP A 72 -22.81 3.41 -1.54
N PRO A 73 -21.99 2.50 -0.97
CA PRO A 73 -21.86 1.15 -1.51
C PRO A 73 -23.16 0.36 -1.30
N GLU A 74 -23.58 -0.39 -2.32
CA GLU A 74 -24.75 -1.25 -2.24
C GLU A 74 -24.58 -2.24 -1.06
N THR A 75 -25.52 -2.16 -0.12
CA THR A 75 -25.51 -2.99 1.07
C THR A 75 -26.42 -4.19 0.86
N PRO A 76 -25.94 -5.43 1.08
CA PRO A 76 -26.75 -6.63 0.96
C PRO A 76 -28.01 -6.60 1.85
N ASN A 77 -29.11 -7.19 1.37
CA ASN A 77 -30.40 -7.20 2.07
C ASN A 77 -30.40 -8.02 3.38
N ASP A 78 -29.41 -8.91 3.56
CA ASP A 78 -29.21 -9.71 4.77
C ASP A 78 -28.52 -8.93 5.91
N ILE A 79 -27.99 -7.74 5.62
CA ILE A 79 -27.46 -6.82 6.63
C ILE A 79 -28.61 -6.03 7.26
N LYS A 80 -28.77 -6.19 8.59
CA LYS A 80 -29.72 -5.40 9.39
C LYS A 80 -29.41 -3.92 9.28
N ASP A 81 -30.44 -3.07 9.32
CA ASP A 81 -30.29 -1.62 9.26
C ASP A 81 -29.29 -1.06 10.28
N ALA A 82 -29.30 -1.59 11.51
CA ALA A 82 -28.38 -1.21 12.58
C ALA A 82 -26.90 -1.46 12.22
N ASN A 83 -26.61 -2.42 11.33
CA ASN A 83 -25.24 -2.83 10.98
C ASN A 83 -24.81 -2.31 9.61
N LYS A 84 -25.67 -1.56 8.90
CA LYS A 84 -25.34 -0.98 7.59
C LYS A 84 -24.13 -0.06 7.66
N GLN A 85 -23.98 0.68 8.75
CA GLN A 85 -22.82 1.54 8.95
C GLN A 85 -21.52 0.72 9.05
N LEU A 86 -21.51 -0.35 9.85
CA LEU A 86 -20.36 -1.25 9.97
C LEU A 86 -20.00 -1.90 8.62
N TYR A 87 -21.00 -2.30 7.83
CA TYR A 87 -20.77 -2.78 6.48
C TYR A 87 -20.10 -1.72 5.59
N LYS A 88 -20.59 -0.47 5.62
CA LYS A 88 -20.01 0.65 4.84
C LYS A 88 -18.58 0.97 5.27
N GLU A 89 -18.30 0.92 6.56
CA GLU A 89 -16.96 1.10 7.12
C GLU A 89 -16.03 0.00 6.60
N GLY A 90 -16.42 -1.27 6.75
CA GLY A 90 -15.67 -2.40 6.22
C GLY A 90 -15.43 -2.28 4.71
N TYR A 91 -16.48 -1.93 3.94
CA TYR A 91 -16.36 -1.72 2.49
C TYR A 91 -15.36 -0.62 2.15
N THR A 92 -15.41 0.50 2.85
CA THR A 92 -14.50 1.64 2.62
C THR A 92 -13.05 1.26 2.89
N ASP A 93 -12.81 0.53 3.98
CA ASP A 93 -11.48 0.06 4.36
C ASP A 93 -10.94 -0.93 3.33
N GLY A 94 -11.74 -1.95 3.01
CA GLY A 94 -11.37 -2.98 2.04
C GLY A 94 -11.15 -2.41 0.65
N TYR A 95 -11.97 -1.46 0.21
CA TYR A 95 -11.83 -0.83 -1.11
C TYR A 95 -10.48 -0.15 -1.28
N LYS A 96 -10.01 0.60 -0.28
CA LYS A 96 -8.71 1.28 -0.34
C LYS A 96 -7.57 0.28 -0.42
N GLU A 97 -7.66 -0.79 0.37
CA GLU A 97 -6.66 -1.86 0.38
C GLU A 97 -6.62 -2.59 -0.97
N GLY A 98 -7.76 -3.10 -1.42
CA GLY A 98 -7.88 -3.79 -2.70
C GLY A 98 -7.43 -2.92 -3.86
N TYR A 99 -7.79 -1.64 -3.89
CA TYR A 99 -7.36 -0.71 -4.96
C TYR A 99 -5.84 -0.59 -5.04
N ASN A 100 -5.19 -0.43 -3.89
CA ASN A 100 -3.74 -0.34 -3.83
C ASN A 100 -3.08 -1.65 -4.30
N GLU A 101 -3.64 -2.81 -3.95
CA GLU A 101 -3.16 -4.11 -4.41
C GLU A 101 -3.31 -4.29 -5.93
N GLY A 102 -4.49 -3.98 -6.47
CA GLY A 102 -4.76 -4.06 -7.91
C GLY A 102 -3.87 -3.12 -8.72
N TRP A 103 -3.74 -1.88 -8.27
CA TRP A 103 -2.90 -0.88 -8.92
C TRP A 103 -1.42 -1.30 -8.91
N LYS A 104 -0.89 -1.77 -7.78
CA LYS A 104 0.50 -2.25 -7.69
C LYS A 104 0.75 -3.46 -8.58
N SER A 105 -0.23 -4.36 -8.69
CA SER A 105 -0.13 -5.56 -9.52
C SER A 105 -0.03 -5.23 -11.01
N GLN A 106 -0.71 -4.16 -11.45
CA GLN A 106 -0.67 -3.70 -12.84
C GLN A 106 0.51 -2.77 -13.14
N HIS A 107 1.06 -2.09 -12.13
CA HIS A 107 2.17 -1.13 -12.26
C HIS A 107 3.47 -1.55 -11.53
N PRO A 108 3.94 -2.82 -11.62
CA PRO A 108 5.04 -3.34 -10.80
C PRO A 108 6.39 -2.68 -11.09
N VAL A 109 6.57 -2.13 -12.29
CA VAL A 109 7.82 -1.48 -12.72
C VAL A 109 7.86 0.00 -12.31
N LEU A 110 6.71 0.62 -12.03
CA LEU A 110 6.62 2.07 -11.78
C LEU A 110 6.90 2.47 -10.34
N THR A 111 6.69 1.58 -9.36
CA THR A 111 7.05 1.86 -7.96
C THR A 111 8.54 2.20 -7.81
N PRO A 112 9.50 1.43 -8.39
CA PRO A 112 10.91 1.83 -8.36
C PRO A 112 11.24 2.98 -9.32
N ILE A 113 10.65 3.04 -10.52
CA ILE A 113 10.97 4.08 -11.52
C ILE A 113 10.60 5.48 -11.01
N LYS A 114 9.44 5.65 -10.35
CA LYS A 114 9.03 6.96 -9.81
C LYS A 114 9.96 7.43 -8.69
N VAL A 115 10.36 6.53 -7.79
CA VAL A 115 11.35 6.83 -6.74
C VAL A 115 12.69 7.23 -7.33
N ILE A 116 13.15 6.52 -8.37
CA ILE A 116 14.39 6.85 -9.08
C ILE A 116 14.28 8.22 -9.76
N TRP A 117 13.15 8.51 -10.42
CA TRP A 117 12.93 9.78 -11.10
C TRP A 117 12.85 10.97 -10.12
N ASP A 118 12.14 10.81 -8.99
CA ASP A 118 12.03 11.84 -7.97
C ASP A 118 13.39 12.13 -7.31
N LEU A 119 14.22 11.11 -7.08
CA LEU A 119 15.59 11.26 -6.58
C LEU A 119 16.48 11.99 -7.58
N ILE A 120 16.44 11.61 -8.86
CA ILE A 120 17.19 12.28 -9.93
C ILE A 120 16.77 13.74 -10.04
N SER A 121 15.47 14.03 -10.01
CA SER A 121 14.91 15.38 -10.10
C SER A 121 15.36 16.26 -8.93
N HIS A 122 15.38 15.71 -7.72
CA HIS A 122 15.86 16.39 -6.52
C HIS A 122 17.34 16.82 -6.65
N TRP A 123 18.20 15.90 -7.08
CA TRP A 123 19.62 16.20 -7.29
C TRP A 123 19.85 17.15 -8.46
N LEU A 124 19.08 17.01 -9.55
CA LEU A 124 19.17 17.90 -10.71
C LEU A 124 18.79 19.34 -10.35
N GLN A 125 17.71 19.55 -9.59
CA GLN A 125 17.33 20.88 -9.10
C GLN A 125 18.36 21.48 -8.14
N ARG A 126 19.04 20.64 -7.36
CA ARG A 126 20.07 21.08 -6.43
C ARG A 126 21.39 21.43 -7.13
N LEU A 127 21.74 20.71 -8.19
CA LEU A 127 22.94 20.95 -9.00
C LEU A 127 22.74 22.07 -10.03
N PHE A 128 21.54 22.20 -10.56
CA PHE A 128 21.10 23.23 -11.49
C PHE A 128 19.87 23.92 -10.94
N PRO A 129 20.04 24.87 -10.00
CA PRO A 129 18.95 25.72 -9.57
C PRO A 129 18.35 26.40 -10.79
N ASN A 130 17.02 26.43 -10.91
CA ASN A 130 16.37 27.17 -11.97
C ASN A 130 16.66 28.67 -11.76
N ASN A 131 17.64 29.18 -12.49
CA ASN A 131 17.96 30.59 -12.54
C ASN A 131 16.86 31.30 -13.34
N GLN A 132 15.73 31.64 -12.69
CA GLN A 132 14.89 32.73 -13.20
C GLN A 132 15.59 34.06 -12.92
N SER A 133 16.74 34.29 -13.53
CA SER A 133 17.38 35.60 -13.57
C SER A 133 16.81 36.39 -14.74
N SER A 134 16.02 37.41 -14.41
CA SER A 134 15.90 38.68 -15.12
C SER A 134 15.51 38.64 -16.61
N THR A 135 14.20 38.59 -16.89
CA THR A 135 13.63 39.27 -18.07
C THR A 135 12.83 40.48 -17.60
N ALA A 136 13.53 41.47 -17.05
CA ALA A 136 12.96 42.77 -16.69
C ALA A 136 14.06 43.86 -16.74
N ALA A 137 14.79 43.92 -17.86
CA ALA A 137 15.73 45.01 -18.12
C ALA A 137 15.95 45.22 -19.63
N GLN A 138 14.93 44.99 -20.46
CA GLN A 138 14.94 45.33 -21.89
C GLN A 138 13.56 45.84 -22.34
N SER A 139 13.14 46.95 -21.77
CA SER A 139 12.26 47.93 -22.42
C SER A 139 12.72 49.31 -21.94
N MET A 140 13.71 49.89 -22.63
CA MET A 140 13.59 51.17 -23.37
C MET A 140 13.21 52.33 -22.43
N SER A 141 14.15 53.23 -22.10
CA SER A 141 14.62 54.36 -22.93
C SER A 141 13.50 55.14 -23.59
#